data_AF-A0A840XSM7-F1
#
_entry.id   AF-A0A840XSM7-F1
#
_cell.length_a   1.000
_cell.length_b   1.000
_cell.length_c   1.000
_cell.angle_alpha   90.00
_cell.angle_beta   90.00
_cell.angle_gamma   90.00
#
_symmetry.space_group_name_H-M   'P 1'
#
loop_
_entity.id
_entity.type
_entity.pdbx_description
1 polymer ?
#
loop_
_entity_poly.entity_id
_entity_poly.type
_entity_poly.pdbx_seq_one_letter_code
_entity_poly.pdbx_strand_id
1 'polypeptide(L)'
;MEAAQARTTQPLTRIEVNGHTDTSGPARYNQGLSERRAAAVAAELVRLGVPRHEIVTRGLGQTQPMVPTPDNTREPQNRRVEIVLR
;
A
#
# COMPACT_ATOMS: atom_id res chain seq x y z
N MET A 1 23.47 16.15 -36.23
CA MET A 1 22.50 16.40 -35.15
C MET A 1 21.74 15.11 -34.91
N GLU A 2 22.26 14.26 -34.03
CA GLU A 2 21.69 12.94 -33.74
C GLU A 2 21.46 12.82 -32.23
N ALA A 3 20.67 13.76 -31.72
CA ALA A 3 20.16 13.75 -30.35
C ALA A 3 18.62 13.65 -30.41
N ALA A 4 18.13 12.65 -31.15
CA ALA A 4 16.70 12.37 -31.25
C ALA A 4 16.32 11.36 -30.16
N GLN A 5 15.99 11.90 -29.00
CA GLN A 5 14.91 11.40 -28.14
C GLN A 5 15.00 9.92 -27.73
N ALA A 6 15.87 9.64 -26.76
CA ALA A 6 15.57 8.59 -25.78
C ALA A 6 14.39 9.06 -24.91
N ARG A 7 13.17 9.08 -25.46
CA ARG A 7 11.96 9.03 -24.65
C ARG A 7 11.98 7.65 -24.01
N THR A 8 12.55 7.56 -22.82
CA THR A 8 12.32 6.44 -21.92
C THR A 8 10.82 6.38 -21.67
N THR A 9 10.08 5.65 -22.50
CA THR A 9 8.82 5.05 -22.11
C THR A 9 9.15 4.08 -21.00
N GLN A 10 9.26 4.60 -19.77
CA GLN A 10 9.16 3.74 -18.61
C GLN A 10 7.80 3.04 -18.74
N PRO A 11 7.76 1.70 -18.70
CA PRO A 11 6.49 1.00 -18.69
C PRO A 11 5.66 1.57 -17.55
N LEU A 12 4.38 1.87 -17.83
CA LEU A 12 3.38 2.33 -16.85
C LEU A 12 3.52 1.50 -15.58
N THR A 13 4.23 2.05 -14.59
CA THR A 13 4.58 1.32 -13.39
C THR A 13 3.35 1.36 -12.50
N ARG A 14 2.69 0.22 -12.34
CA ARG A 14 1.45 0.17 -11.55
C ARG A 14 1.84 0.21 -10.09
N ILE A 15 1.25 1.14 -9.33
CA ILE A 15 1.54 1.29 -7.90
C ILE A 15 0.51 0.50 -7.10
N GLU A 16 0.98 -0.45 -6.30
CA GLU A 16 0.16 -1.22 -5.37
C GLU A 16 0.40 -0.72 -3.94
N VAL A 17 -0.66 -0.27 -3.27
CA VAL A 17 -0.66 0.26 -1.91
C VAL A 17 -1.39 -0.71 -1.00
N ASN A 18 -0.63 -1.39 -0.14
CA ASN A 18 -1.13 -2.45 0.73
C ASN A 18 -1.17 -1.99 2.18
N GLY A 19 -2.35 -1.96 2.80
CA GLY A 19 -2.51 -1.64 4.21
C GLY A 19 -2.42 -2.88 5.08
N HIS A 20 -1.75 -2.76 6.23
CA HIS A 20 -1.62 -3.83 7.22
C HIS A 20 -2.01 -3.33 8.62
N THR A 21 -2.40 -4.28 9.47
CA THR A 21 -2.59 -4.09 10.91
C THR A 21 -1.78 -5.10 11.70
N ASP A 22 -1.66 -4.86 13.00
CA ASP A 22 -1.31 -5.93 13.92
C ASP A 22 -2.49 -6.89 14.13
N THR A 23 -2.29 -7.90 14.97
CA THR A 23 -3.30 -8.92 15.30
C THR A 23 -4.21 -8.47 16.44
N SER A 24 -4.13 -7.20 16.88
CA SER A 24 -4.94 -6.71 17.98
C SER A 24 -6.36 -6.38 17.52
N GLY A 25 -7.35 -7.03 18.13
CA GLY A 25 -8.76 -6.80 17.85
C GLY A 25 -9.35 -7.66 16.73
N PRO A 26 -10.64 -7.45 16.40
CA PRO A 26 -11.36 -8.33 15.49
C PRO A 26 -10.85 -8.24 14.04
N ALA A 27 -10.71 -9.39 13.37
CA ALA A 27 -10.25 -9.46 11.98
C ALA A 27 -11.04 -8.55 11.02
N ARG A 28 -12.38 -8.49 11.17
CA ARG A 28 -13.24 -7.60 10.36
C ARG A 28 -12.91 -6.12 10.58
N TYR A 29 -12.62 -5.73 11.81
CA TYR A 29 -12.22 -4.36 12.13
C TYR A 29 -10.85 -4.03 11.52
N ASN A 30 -9.90 -4.95 11.67
CA ASN A 30 -8.56 -4.83 11.13
C ASN A 30 -8.54 -4.77 9.60
N GLN A 31 -9.41 -5.53 8.93
CA GLN A 31 -9.64 -5.43 7.50
C GLN A 31 -10.03 -4.00 7.10
N GLY A 32 -11.11 -3.46 7.67
CA GLY A 32 -11.56 -2.10 7.35
C GLY A 32 -10.53 -1.01 7.74
N LEU A 33 -9.78 -1.20 8.83
CA LEU A 33 -8.71 -0.28 9.22
C LEU A 33 -7.57 -0.27 8.19
N SER A 34 -7.17 -1.44 7.70
CA SER A 34 -6.12 -1.57 6.69
C SER A 34 -6.52 -0.92 5.36
N GLU A 35 -7.77 -1.09 4.92
CA GLU A 35 -8.33 -0.47 3.72
C GLU A 35 -8.31 1.05 3.81
N ARG A 36 -8.76 1.62 4.94
CA ARG A 36 -8.74 3.07 5.18
C ARG A 36 -7.33 3.65 5.14
N ARG A 37 -6.34 2.95 5.71
CA ARG A 37 -4.94 3.35 5.67
C ARG A 37 -4.37 3.34 4.25
N ALA A 38 -4.64 2.26 3.50
CA ALA A 38 -4.22 2.18 2.09
C ALA A 38 -4.87 3.29 1.25
N ALA A 39 -6.15 3.57 1.46
CA ALA A 39 -6.86 4.65 0.78
C ALA A 39 -6.29 6.03 1.10
N ALA A 40 -5.90 6.28 2.36
CA ALA A 40 -5.28 7.55 2.76
C ALA A 40 -3.92 7.77 2.05
N VAL A 41 -3.09 6.73 1.97
CA VAL A 41 -1.81 6.81 1.23
C VAL A 41 -2.04 6.99 -0.27
N ALA A 42 -3.02 6.28 -0.85
CA ALA A 42 -3.36 6.46 -2.25
C ALA A 42 -3.85 7.89 -2.56
N ALA A 43 -4.66 8.48 -1.67
CA ALA A 43 -5.09 9.87 -1.81
C ALA A 43 -3.90 10.84 -1.79
N GLU A 44 -2.91 10.58 -0.94
CA GLU A 44 -1.69 11.38 -0.87
C GLU A 44 -0.84 11.23 -2.14
N LEU A 45 -0.70 10.02 -2.69
CA LEU A 45 0.00 9.81 -3.96
C LEU A 45 -0.68 10.56 -5.12
N VAL A 46 -2.02 10.57 -5.15
CA VAL A 46 -2.77 11.39 -6.13
C VAL A 46 -2.48 12.87 -5.95
N ARG A 47 -2.44 13.36 -4.70
CA ARG A 47 -2.09 14.75 -4.38
C ARG A 47 -0.68 15.12 -4.85
N LEU A 48 0.24 14.16 -4.85
CA LEU A 48 1.62 14.29 -5.33
C LEU A 48 1.75 14.15 -6.86
N GLY A 49 0.66 13.91 -7.58
CA GLY A 49 0.62 13.90 -9.05
C GLY A 49 0.57 12.51 -9.69
N VAL A 50 0.49 11.42 -8.91
CA VAL A 50 0.31 10.08 -9.46
C VAL A 50 -1.14 9.93 -9.98
N PRO A 51 -1.34 9.54 -11.25
CA PRO A 51 -2.67 9.30 -11.77
C PRO A 51 -3.40 8.21 -10.99
N ARG A 52 -4.64 8.48 -10.54
CA ARG A 52 -5.41 7.53 -9.71
C ARG A 52 -5.56 6.14 -10.35
N HIS A 53 -5.61 6.06 -11.67
CA HIS A 53 -5.78 4.79 -12.40
C HIS A 53 -4.53 3.91 -12.35
N GLU A 54 -3.36 4.46 -12.03
CA GLU A 54 -2.11 3.72 -11.83
C GLU A 54 -2.01 3.13 -10.42
N ILE A 55 -2.87 3.57 -9.48
CA ILE A 55 -2.85 3.16 -8.08
C ILE A 55 -3.90 2.09 -7.82
N VAL A 56 -3.46 0.96 -7.29
CA VAL A 56 -4.30 -0.10 -6.73
C VAL A 56 -4.13 -0.11 -5.23
N THR A 57 -5.23 -0.16 -4.49
CA THR A 57 -5.23 -0.25 -3.03
C THR A 57 -5.74 -1.60 -2.56
N ARG A 58 -5.12 -2.18 -1.55
CA ARG A 58 -5.59 -3.40 -0.88
C ARG A 58 -5.48 -3.23 0.63
N GLY A 59 -6.51 -3.68 1.35
CA GLY A 59 -6.41 -3.89 2.79
C GLY A 59 -6.14 -5.36 3.05
N LEU A 60 -5.03 -5.69 3.72
CA LEU A 60 -4.66 -7.05 4.07
C LEU A 60 -4.96 -7.38 5.54
N GLY A 61 -5.47 -6.41 6.31
CA GLY A 61 -5.72 -6.55 7.73
C GLY A 61 -4.51 -7.12 8.45
N GLN A 62 -4.75 -8.14 9.26
CA GLN A 62 -3.73 -8.85 10.06
C GLN A 62 -3.17 -10.10 9.37
N THR A 63 -3.50 -10.34 8.09
CA THR A 63 -3.21 -11.63 7.42
C THR A 63 -1.78 -11.76 6.92
N GLN A 64 -1.05 -10.65 6.76
CA GLN A 64 0.34 -10.61 6.30
C GLN A 64 1.19 -9.77 7.26
N PRO A 65 1.47 -10.29 8.47
CA PRO A 65 2.31 -9.59 9.43
C PRO A 65 3.77 -9.56 8.95
N MET A 66 4.46 -8.45 9.22
CA MET A 66 5.92 -8.34 9.02
C MET A 66 6.66 -9.11 10.11
N VAL A 67 6.19 -8.97 11.34
CA VAL A 67 6.65 -9.74 12.50
C VAL A 67 5.56 -10.73 12.88
N PRO A 68 5.80 -12.04 12.77
CA PRO A 68 4.87 -13.06 13.22
C PRO A 68 4.50 -12.84 14.69
N THR A 69 3.21 -12.72 14.98
CA THR A 69 2.71 -12.47 16.33
C THR A 69 1.47 -13.33 16.59
N PRO A 70 1.25 -13.78 17.84
CA PRO A 70 0.00 -14.43 18.23
C PRO A 70 -1.19 -13.50 18.07
N ASP A 71 -2.40 -14.06 18.08
CA ASP A 71 -3.64 -13.27 18.11
C ASP A 71 -3.66 -12.28 19.29
N ASN A 72 -4.33 -11.14 19.10
CA ASN A 72 -4.46 -10.08 20.09
C ASN A 72 -3.14 -9.40 20.52
N THR A 73 -2.12 -9.45 19.68
CA THR A 73 -0.82 -8.82 19.96
C THR A 73 -0.73 -7.44 19.31
N ARG A 74 -0.30 -6.44 20.08
CA ARG A 74 0.04 -5.12 19.56
C ARG A 74 1.48 -5.12 19.08
N GLU A 75 1.67 -4.95 17.78
CA GLU A 75 2.99 -4.89 17.17
C GLU A 75 3.06 -3.69 16.22
N PRO A 76 3.72 -2.57 16.62
CA PRO A 76 3.84 -1.37 15.80
C PRO A 76 4.35 -1.62 14.38
N GLN A 77 5.30 -2.54 14.19
CA GLN A 77 5.87 -2.84 12.88
C GLN A 77 4.85 -3.47 11.92
N ASN A 78 3.84 -4.16 12.45
CA ASN A 78 2.74 -4.71 11.67
C ASN A 78 1.73 -3.63 11.23
N ARG A 79 1.69 -2.47 11.90
CA ARG A 79 0.81 -1.35 11.56
C ARG A 79 1.46 -0.46 10.48
N ARG A 80 1.52 -0.96 9.25
CA ARG A 80 2.21 -0.31 8.13
C ARG A 80 1.37 -0.20 6.87
N VAL A 81 1.86 0.58 5.91
CA VAL A 81 1.40 0.56 4.52
C VAL A 81 2.62 0.31 3.63
N GLU A 82 2.52 -0.66 2.73
CA GLU A 82 3.55 -0.97 1.75
C GLU A 82 3.18 -0.36 0.40
N ILE A 83 4.17 0.20 -0.29
CA ILE A 83 4.03 0.71 -1.66
C ILE A 83 4.93 -0.14 -2.55
N VAL A 84 4.33 -0.86 -3.49
CA VAL A 84 5.02 -1.77 -4.41
C VAL A 84 4.88 -1.22 -5.83
N LEU A 85 6.01 -1.08 -6.52
CA LEU A 85 6.07 -0.72 -7.93
C LEU A 85 6.04 -2.00 -8.77
N ARG A 86 5.15 -2.06 -9.77
CA ARG A 86 4.96 -3.20 -10.67
C ARG A 86 5.23 -2.83 -12.12
#